data_AF-A0A0S8FYJ8-F1
#
_entry.id   AF-A0A0S8FYJ8-F1
#
_cell.length_a   1.000
_cell.length_b   1.000
_cell.length_c   1.000
_cell.angle_alpha   90.00
_cell.angle_beta   90.00
_cell.angle_gamma   90.00
#
_symmetry.space_group_name_H-M   'P 1'
#
loop_
_entity.id
_entity.type
_entity.pdbx_description
1 polymer ?
#
loop_
_entity_poly.entity_id
_entity_poly.type
_entity_poly.pdbx_seq_one_letter_code
_entity_poly.pdbx_strand_id
1 'polypeptide(L)'
;MELEYWGSARYVTESLQGLSVKETLVAVDSAGVEDVLFIDFEIENVSGDERYRRIYTWIPEGGYTYESLYVGFGFDADVGSPEDDLGTFDPSLNLSFMYDASFSDEALGDYADRPALAGLVTVQPPSGTERTLTLWRRSEDWDDGDRHGLAWRILAGRLNPGDPIQDHPSPEIGYQGTAPSDYRLTEAHGPLRLAPGERITLTVAIIMAEPVPGTFTPGVVVPPGDPTQSNRPILTVADSLRALAARVPEFWNRFRP
;
A
#
# COMPACT_ATOMS: atom_id res chain seq x y z
N MET A 1 -13.01 16.77 0.40
CA MET A 1 -11.93 17.78 0.38
C MET A 1 -10.98 17.33 -0.70
N GLU A 2 -10.71 18.17 -1.69
CA GLU A 2 -9.90 17.82 -2.86
C GLU A 2 -8.49 18.39 -2.65
N LEU A 3 -7.49 17.52 -2.58
CA LEU A 3 -6.08 17.90 -2.45
C LEU A 3 -5.41 17.58 -3.80
N GLU A 4 -5.26 18.60 -4.64
CA GLU A 4 -4.47 18.48 -5.86
C GLU A 4 -3.03 18.93 -5.55
N TYR A 5 -2.07 18.03 -5.71
CA TYR A 5 -0.66 18.36 -5.61
C TYR A 5 0.07 17.97 -6.89
N TRP A 6 1.00 18.83 -7.31
CA TRP A 6 1.98 18.46 -8.32
C TRP A 6 3.07 17.70 -7.59
N GLY A 7 3.03 16.37 -7.63
CA GLY A 7 4.07 15.55 -7.05
C GLY A 7 5.39 15.80 -7.75
N SER A 8 6.22 16.70 -7.21
CA SER A 8 7.65 16.75 -7.55
C SER A 8 8.43 16.19 -6.37
N ALA A 9 8.80 14.91 -6.45
CA ALA A 9 9.82 14.38 -5.55
C ALA A 9 11.14 15.05 -5.92
N ARG A 10 11.59 15.99 -5.09
CA ARG A 10 12.90 16.64 -5.21
C ARG A 10 13.96 15.71 -4.63
N TYR A 11 14.32 14.68 -5.40
CA TYR A 11 15.56 13.96 -5.22
C TYR A 11 16.40 14.20 -6.47
N VAL A 12 17.58 14.76 -6.23
CA VAL A 12 18.54 15.07 -7.28
C VAL A 12 19.03 13.71 -7.79
N THR A 13 18.69 13.43 -9.05
CA THR A 13 18.87 12.21 -9.85
C THR A 13 17.75 11.16 -9.69
N GLU A 14 16.97 10.97 -10.78
CA GLU A 14 16.13 9.79 -11.09
C GLU A 14 14.73 9.58 -10.45
N SER A 15 14.00 10.62 -10.02
CA SER A 15 12.54 10.48 -9.77
C SER A 15 11.70 10.41 -11.07
N LEU A 16 10.52 9.75 -11.02
CA LEU A 16 9.55 9.69 -12.13
C LEU A 16 9.12 11.11 -12.54
N GLN A 17 9.58 11.58 -13.70
CA GLN A 17 9.27 12.92 -14.20
C GLN A 17 8.09 12.90 -15.15
N GLY A 18 7.09 13.74 -14.88
CA GLY A 18 5.95 13.94 -15.78
C GLY A 18 4.71 13.14 -15.42
N LEU A 19 4.57 12.71 -14.17
CA LEU A 19 3.30 12.24 -13.61
C LEU A 19 2.69 13.33 -12.71
N SER A 20 1.40 13.58 -12.89
CA SER A 20 0.56 14.27 -11.91
C SER A 20 -0.23 13.22 -11.14
N VAL A 21 -0.36 13.41 -9.83
CA VAL A 21 -1.17 12.54 -8.96
C VAL A 21 -2.13 13.43 -8.21
N LYS A 22 -3.42 13.17 -8.40
CA LYS A 22 -4.49 13.83 -7.66
C LYS A 22 -5.11 12.83 -6.70
N GLU A 23 -5.22 13.24 -5.45
CA GLU A 23 -5.80 12.43 -4.39
C GLU A 23 -7.13 13.03 -3.93
N THR A 24 -8.16 12.19 -3.93
CA THR A 24 -9.47 12.56 -3.41
C THR A 24 -9.81 11.67 -2.23
N LEU A 25 -9.81 12.28 -1.04
CA LEU A 25 -10.29 11.63 0.16
C LEU A 25 -11.81 11.53 0.11
N VAL A 26 -12.32 10.31 0.02
CA VAL A 26 -13.74 10.00 0.14
C VAL A 26 -13.97 9.50 1.57
N ALA A 27 -14.06 10.49 2.48
CA ALA A 27 -14.40 10.24 3.87
C ALA A 27 -15.87 9.85 3.97
N VAL A 28 -16.14 8.69 4.56
CA VAL A 28 -17.50 8.24 4.83
C VAL A 28 -17.96 8.96 6.11
N ASP A 29 -19.05 9.72 6.03
CA ASP A 29 -19.58 10.53 7.15
C ASP A 29 -20.20 9.68 8.27
N SER A 30 -20.76 10.33 9.30
CA SER A 30 -21.39 9.70 10.49
C SER A 30 -22.63 8.82 10.20
N ALA A 31 -23.03 8.65 8.93
CA ALA A 31 -24.02 7.67 8.48
C ALA A 31 -23.41 6.47 7.72
N GLY A 32 -22.08 6.40 7.64
CA GLY A 32 -21.32 5.31 7.07
C GLY A 32 -20.14 4.89 7.95
N VAL A 33 -19.35 3.96 7.43
CA VAL A 33 -18.54 3.04 8.22
C VAL A 33 -17.33 3.77 8.80
N GLU A 34 -17.34 4.02 10.11
CA GLU A 34 -16.30 4.81 10.82
C GLU A 34 -14.88 4.26 10.63
N ASP A 35 -14.77 2.98 10.27
CA ASP A 35 -13.53 2.23 10.16
C ASP A 35 -12.99 2.09 8.72
N VAL A 36 -13.55 2.84 7.75
CA VAL A 36 -13.17 2.76 6.33
C VAL A 36 -12.90 4.14 5.74
N LEU A 37 -11.72 4.30 5.17
CA LEU A 37 -11.30 5.50 4.46
C LEU A 37 -10.99 5.16 3.01
N PHE A 38 -11.75 5.74 2.07
CA PHE A 38 -11.47 5.58 0.65
C PHE A 38 -10.58 6.72 0.15
N ILE A 39 -9.61 6.37 -0.69
CA ILE A 39 -8.76 7.32 -1.39
C ILE A 39 -8.80 6.98 -2.87
N ASP A 40 -9.30 7.92 -3.67
CA ASP A 40 -9.27 7.83 -5.12
C ASP A 40 -8.07 8.59 -5.67
N PHE A 41 -7.29 7.90 -6.50
CA PHE A 41 -6.11 8.42 -7.17
C PHE A 41 -6.39 8.58 -8.65
N GLU A 42 -6.18 9.78 -9.16
CA GLU A 42 -6.10 10.04 -10.59
C GLU A 42 -4.64 10.33 -10.95
N ILE A 43 -4.05 9.48 -11.81
CA ILE A 43 -2.65 9.58 -12.22
C ILE A 43 -2.61 9.90 -13.70
N GLU A 44 -2.01 11.04 -14.05
CA GLU A 44 -1.91 11.53 -15.42
C GLU A 44 -0.45 11.70 -15.85
N ASN A 45 -0.13 11.28 -17.07
CA ASN A 45 1.15 11.59 -17.68
C ASN A 45 1.15 13.00 -18.29
N VAL A 46 1.58 13.98 -17.49
CA VAL A 46 1.68 15.40 -17.87
C VAL A 46 3.00 15.73 -18.60
N SER A 47 3.83 14.75 -18.95
CA SER A 47 5.11 15.01 -19.62
C SER A 47 4.98 15.71 -20.98
N GLY A 48 3.82 15.61 -21.64
CA GLY A 48 3.52 16.33 -22.87
C GLY A 48 3.05 17.79 -22.67
N ASP A 49 2.64 18.18 -21.45
CA ASP A 49 2.09 19.50 -21.15
C ASP A 49 3.18 20.59 -21.35
N GLU A 50 2.87 21.61 -22.16
CA GLU A 50 3.81 22.68 -22.48
C GLU A 50 4.26 23.46 -21.24
N ARG A 51 3.37 23.69 -20.27
CA ARG A 51 3.67 24.39 -19.01
C ARG A 51 4.63 23.56 -18.17
N TYR A 52 4.42 22.24 -18.11
CA TYR A 52 5.35 21.32 -17.45
C TYR A 52 6.74 21.36 -18.12
N ARG A 53 6.79 21.28 -19.46
CA ARG A 53 8.06 21.33 -20.23
C ARG A 53 8.78 22.67 -20.17
N ARG A 54 8.07 23.79 -19.94
CA ARG A 54 8.70 25.11 -19.70
C ARG A 54 9.51 25.13 -18.40
N ILE A 55 9.12 24.33 -17.40
CA ILE A 55 9.85 24.17 -16.14
C ILE A 55 10.94 23.10 -16.31
N TYR A 56 10.61 22.01 -16.98
CA TYR A 56 11.48 20.84 -17.17
C TYR A 56 11.94 20.73 -18.64
N THR A 57 12.92 21.56 -19.02
CA THR A 57 13.32 21.77 -20.42
C THR A 57 14.03 20.59 -21.08
N TRP A 58 14.41 19.58 -20.32
CA TRP A 58 15.01 18.34 -20.81
C TRP A 58 13.98 17.28 -21.23
N ILE A 59 12.69 17.51 -20.94
CA ILE A 59 11.59 16.65 -21.39
C ILE A 59 11.39 16.85 -22.90
N PRO A 60 11.31 15.79 -23.72
CA PRO A 60 11.14 15.90 -25.16
C PRO A 60 9.80 16.56 -25.52
N GLU A 61 9.69 17.12 -26.73
CA GLU A 61 8.49 17.85 -27.17
C GLU A 61 7.21 17.01 -27.12
N GLY A 62 7.33 15.72 -27.43
CA GLY A 62 6.22 14.77 -27.37
C GLY A 62 5.96 14.19 -25.98
N GLY A 63 6.77 14.47 -24.95
CA GLY A 63 6.70 13.82 -23.65
C GLY A 63 7.30 12.41 -23.63
N TYR A 64 7.21 11.74 -22.48
CA TYR A 64 7.62 10.35 -22.29
C TYR A 64 6.41 9.42 -22.34
N THR A 65 6.56 8.25 -22.97
CA THR A 65 5.62 7.14 -22.75
C THR A 65 6.24 6.19 -21.73
N TYR A 66 5.50 5.89 -20.66
CA TYR A 66 5.87 4.82 -19.74
C TYR A 66 5.39 3.48 -20.31
N GLU A 67 6.25 2.48 -20.36
CA GLU A 67 5.93 1.16 -20.96
C GLU A 67 5.82 0.03 -19.92
N SER A 68 6.22 0.29 -18.67
CA SER A 68 6.19 -0.68 -17.55
C SER A 68 6.08 0.04 -16.22
N LEU A 69 5.06 0.90 -16.11
CA LEU A 69 4.73 1.61 -14.89
C LEU A 69 4.04 0.67 -13.89
N TYR A 70 4.42 0.77 -12.62
CA TYR A 70 3.69 0.16 -11.51
C TYR A 70 3.22 1.29 -10.60
N VAL A 71 1.95 1.28 -10.23
CA VAL A 71 1.36 2.27 -9.32
C VAL A 71 0.71 1.55 -8.16
N GLY A 72 0.85 2.08 -6.97
CA GLY A 72 0.29 1.49 -5.76
C GLY A 72 0.20 2.51 -4.65
N PHE A 73 -0.43 2.10 -3.56
CA PHE A 73 -0.45 2.86 -2.32
C PHE A 73 0.58 2.27 -1.36
N GLY A 74 1.54 3.09 -0.92
CA GLY A 74 2.46 2.74 0.15
C GLY A 74 1.83 3.08 1.49
N PHE A 75 1.81 2.11 2.40
CA PHE A 75 1.19 2.23 3.71
C PHE A 75 2.19 1.87 4.80
N ASP A 76 2.28 2.76 5.78
CA ASP A 76 3.14 2.68 6.97
C ASP A 76 2.21 3.08 8.12
N ALA A 77 1.78 2.07 8.90
CA ALA A 77 0.57 2.19 9.70
C ALA A 77 0.83 2.53 11.18
N ASP A 78 2.09 2.53 11.62
CA ASP A 78 2.53 2.79 13.00
C ASP A 78 1.55 2.19 14.04
N VAL A 79 1.32 0.87 13.98
CA VAL A 79 0.24 0.18 14.73
C VAL A 79 0.62 -0.16 16.17
N GLY A 80 1.61 0.55 16.72
CA GLY A 80 2.22 0.34 18.02
C GLY A 80 3.60 1.00 18.07
N SER A 81 4.56 0.33 18.71
CA SER A 81 5.96 0.72 18.62
C SER A 81 6.49 0.37 17.22
N PRO A 82 7.25 1.26 16.56
CA PRO A 82 7.76 0.95 15.23
C PRO A 82 8.71 -0.26 15.25
N GLU A 83 9.28 -0.66 16.38
CA GLU A 83 10.21 -1.80 16.45
C GLU A 83 9.53 -3.18 16.52
N ASP A 84 8.23 -3.25 16.76
CA ASP A 84 7.51 -4.51 16.94
C ASP A 84 6.28 -4.69 16.07
N ASP A 85 6.18 -3.94 14.98
CA ASP A 85 5.15 -4.19 13.97
C ASP A 85 5.44 -5.45 13.15
N LEU A 86 4.37 -6.11 12.72
CA LEU A 86 4.35 -7.17 11.74
C LEU A 86 3.27 -6.89 10.69
N GLY A 87 3.38 -7.56 9.55
CA GLY A 87 2.35 -7.50 8.53
C GLY A 87 2.19 -8.79 7.77
N THR A 88 1.05 -8.90 7.07
CA THR A 88 0.79 -10.01 6.18
C THR A 88 -0.31 -9.71 5.16
N PHE A 89 -0.65 -10.72 4.37
CA PHE A 89 -1.65 -10.66 3.32
C PHE A 89 -2.74 -11.72 3.55
N ASP A 90 -3.97 -11.40 3.19
CA ASP A 90 -5.04 -12.35 2.86
C ASP A 90 -5.39 -12.19 1.37
N PRO A 91 -4.71 -12.94 0.48
CA PRO A 91 -4.91 -12.81 -0.96
C PRO A 91 -6.36 -13.08 -1.41
N SER A 92 -7.12 -13.87 -0.64
CA SER A 92 -8.51 -14.22 -0.96
C SER A 92 -9.48 -13.04 -0.82
N LEU A 93 -9.11 -12.04 -0.02
CA LEU A 93 -9.89 -10.84 0.23
C LEU A 93 -9.29 -9.59 -0.38
N ASN A 94 -8.17 -9.72 -1.11
CA ASN A 94 -7.38 -8.59 -1.56
C ASN A 94 -7.00 -7.65 -0.41
N LEU A 95 -6.60 -8.24 0.71
CA LEU A 95 -6.31 -7.53 1.93
C LEU A 95 -4.83 -7.66 2.26
N SER A 96 -4.21 -6.54 2.53
CA SER A 96 -2.88 -6.44 3.10
C SER A 96 -2.99 -5.71 4.43
N PHE A 97 -2.33 -6.16 5.50
CA PHE A 97 -2.50 -5.50 6.80
C PHE A 97 -1.26 -5.59 7.69
N MET A 98 -1.15 -4.60 8.57
CA MET A 98 -0.16 -4.51 9.63
C MET A 98 -0.83 -4.59 11.00
N TYR A 99 -0.06 -5.02 11.99
CA TYR A 99 -0.48 -5.13 13.39
C TYR A 99 0.74 -5.12 14.33
N ASP A 100 0.55 -4.67 15.56
CA ASP A 100 1.53 -4.85 16.65
C ASP A 100 1.74 -6.35 16.90
N ALA A 101 2.98 -6.82 16.83
CA ALA A 101 3.30 -8.24 16.87
C ALA A 101 2.73 -8.94 18.11
N SER A 102 2.64 -8.25 19.23
CA SER A 102 2.27 -8.81 20.54
C SER A 102 0.93 -8.31 21.06
N PHE A 103 0.26 -7.44 20.31
CA PHE A 103 -0.93 -6.69 20.69
C PHE A 103 -0.77 -6.05 22.08
N SER A 104 0.36 -5.38 22.32
CA SER A 104 0.67 -4.78 23.62
C SER A 104 1.53 -3.53 23.51
N ASP A 105 0.90 -2.35 23.55
CA ASP A 105 1.60 -1.06 23.56
C ASP A 105 0.98 -0.09 24.58
N GLU A 106 1.70 0.19 25.67
CA GLU A 106 1.26 1.12 26.72
C GLU A 106 0.97 2.54 26.21
N ALA A 107 1.60 2.97 25.10
CA ALA A 107 1.40 4.30 24.52
C ALA A 107 -0.02 4.51 23.98
N LEU A 108 -0.75 3.42 23.67
CA LEU A 108 -2.11 3.45 23.14
C LEU A 108 -3.21 3.58 24.22
N GLY A 109 -2.84 3.64 25.51
CA GLY A 109 -3.77 3.90 26.61
C GLY A 109 -4.86 2.83 26.75
N ASP A 110 -6.13 3.21 26.54
CA ASP A 110 -7.27 2.29 26.71
C ASP A 110 -7.25 1.11 25.72
N TYR A 111 -6.44 1.20 24.67
CA TYR A 111 -6.23 0.14 23.67
C TYR A 111 -4.88 -0.57 23.83
N ALA A 112 -4.17 -0.33 24.93
CA ALA A 112 -2.83 -0.87 25.13
C ALA A 112 -2.74 -2.40 25.06
N ASP A 113 -3.81 -3.12 25.40
CA ASP A 113 -3.89 -4.58 25.35
C ASP A 113 -4.60 -5.11 24.09
N ARG A 114 -4.92 -4.24 23.14
CA ARG A 114 -5.57 -4.57 21.86
C ARG A 114 -5.31 -3.48 20.79
N PRO A 115 -4.05 -3.15 20.48
CA PRO A 115 -3.73 -2.29 19.33
C PRO A 115 -4.52 -2.74 18.10
N ALA A 116 -5.06 -1.77 17.35
CA ALA A 116 -5.85 -2.06 16.17
C ALA A 116 -4.99 -2.67 15.05
N LEU A 117 -5.61 -3.48 14.19
CA LEU A 117 -5.02 -3.85 12.92
C LEU A 117 -5.37 -2.81 11.87
N ALA A 118 -4.41 -2.49 11.01
CA ALA A 118 -4.60 -1.55 9.91
C ALA A 118 -4.43 -2.25 8.56
N GLY A 119 -5.47 -2.22 7.75
CA GLY A 119 -5.56 -2.89 6.46
C GLY A 119 -5.61 -1.94 5.27
N LEU A 120 -5.14 -2.42 4.13
CA LEU A 120 -5.20 -1.82 2.82
C LEU A 120 -5.93 -2.79 1.88
N VAL A 121 -6.86 -2.26 1.09
CA VAL A 121 -7.61 -3.00 0.07
C VAL A 121 -7.67 -2.17 -1.20
N THR A 122 -7.18 -2.70 -2.32
CA THR A 122 -7.48 -2.10 -3.64
C THR A 122 -8.92 -2.42 -4.05
N VAL A 123 -9.75 -1.39 -4.18
CA VAL A 123 -11.18 -1.51 -4.51
C VAL A 123 -11.43 -1.40 -5.99
N GLN A 124 -10.70 -0.49 -6.65
CA GLN A 124 -10.77 -0.27 -8.08
C GLN A 124 -9.35 -0.18 -8.62
N PRO A 125 -8.77 -1.30 -9.11
CA PRO A 125 -7.45 -1.28 -9.71
C PRO A 125 -7.48 -0.58 -11.08
N PRO A 126 -6.32 -0.09 -11.59
CA PRO A 126 -6.18 0.28 -12.98
C PRO A 126 -6.58 -0.87 -13.90
N SER A 127 -7.18 -0.56 -15.06
CA SER A 127 -7.64 -1.61 -15.98
C SER A 127 -6.47 -2.35 -16.62
N GLY A 128 -6.55 -3.68 -16.66
CA GLY A 128 -5.57 -4.53 -17.36
C GLY A 128 -4.26 -4.76 -16.61
N THR A 129 -4.21 -4.49 -15.30
CA THR A 129 -3.03 -4.72 -14.47
C THR A 129 -3.10 -6.02 -13.68
N GLU A 130 -1.92 -6.51 -13.32
CA GLU A 130 -1.71 -7.53 -12.30
C GLU A 130 -1.36 -6.84 -10.98
N ARG A 131 -1.72 -7.49 -9.86
CA ARG A 131 -1.41 -7.00 -8.53
C ARG A 131 -0.12 -7.64 -8.01
N THR A 132 0.67 -6.85 -7.31
CA THR A 132 1.80 -7.30 -6.50
C THR A 132 1.63 -6.82 -5.06
N LEU A 133 1.76 -7.75 -4.12
CA LEU A 133 1.74 -7.50 -2.69
C LEU A 133 3.17 -7.52 -2.13
N THR A 134 3.64 -6.41 -1.56
CA THR A 134 5.00 -6.35 -1.01
C THR A 134 5.01 -5.67 0.35
N LEU A 135 5.67 -6.31 1.32
CA LEU A 135 5.82 -5.87 2.70
C LEU A 135 7.30 -5.98 3.09
N TRP A 136 7.96 -4.87 3.36
CA TRP A 136 9.39 -4.82 3.65
C TRP A 136 9.68 -3.90 4.83
N ARG A 137 10.83 -4.12 5.48
CA ARG A 137 11.23 -3.31 6.63
C ARG A 137 11.75 -1.96 6.16
N ARG A 138 11.55 -0.90 6.92
CA ARG A 138 12.11 0.42 6.61
C ARG A 138 13.64 0.41 6.44
N SER A 139 14.35 -0.46 7.16
CA SER A 139 15.80 -0.63 6.99
C SER A 139 16.20 -1.27 5.65
N GLU A 140 15.25 -1.91 4.96
CA GLU A 140 15.41 -2.54 3.64
C GLU A 140 14.97 -1.61 2.50
N ASP A 141 14.48 -0.41 2.83
CA ASP A 141 13.86 0.53 1.91
C ASP A 141 14.80 1.08 0.84
N TRP A 142 14.25 1.64 -0.23
CA TRP A 142 14.97 2.35 -1.27
C TRP A 142 15.31 3.80 -0.90
N ASP A 143 14.71 4.38 0.16
CA ASP A 143 14.94 5.79 0.54
C ASP A 143 16.39 6.08 0.96
N ASP A 144 17.10 5.06 1.45
CA ASP A 144 18.52 5.17 1.82
C ASP A 144 19.41 4.94 0.59
N GLY A 145 19.75 6.02 -0.11
CA GLY A 145 20.61 6.01 -1.29
C GLY A 145 19.81 5.82 -2.58
N ASP A 146 20.19 6.53 -3.63
CA ASP A 146 19.54 6.59 -4.95
C ASP A 146 19.30 5.19 -5.56
N ARG A 147 18.20 4.53 -5.16
CA ARG A 147 17.87 3.12 -5.44
C ARG A 147 16.53 3.00 -6.15
N HIS A 148 16.22 3.90 -7.10
CA HIS A 148 14.97 3.87 -7.86
C HIS A 148 14.72 2.55 -8.60
N GLY A 149 15.79 1.90 -9.08
CA GLY A 149 15.67 0.56 -9.66
C GLY A 149 15.18 -0.50 -8.67
N LEU A 150 15.57 -0.40 -7.38
CA LEU A 150 15.06 -1.28 -6.33
C LEU A 150 13.59 -0.96 -6.02
N ALA A 151 13.22 0.32 -5.92
CA ALA A 151 11.83 0.74 -5.73
C ALA A 151 10.91 0.13 -6.81
N TRP A 152 11.31 0.24 -8.08
CA TRP A 152 10.56 -0.37 -9.18
C TRP A 152 10.45 -1.90 -9.03
N ARG A 153 11.54 -2.60 -8.64
CA ARG A 153 11.52 -4.05 -8.46
C ARG A 153 10.66 -4.50 -7.27
N ILE A 154 10.63 -3.71 -6.20
CA ILE A 154 9.76 -3.92 -5.03
C ILE A 154 8.29 -3.82 -5.44
N LEU A 155 7.92 -2.76 -6.16
CA LEU A 155 6.55 -2.57 -6.66
C LEU A 155 6.17 -3.62 -7.71
N ALA A 156 7.12 -4.07 -8.54
CA ALA A 156 6.89 -5.05 -9.58
C ALA A 156 6.93 -6.51 -9.08
N GLY A 157 7.41 -6.78 -7.87
CA GLY A 157 7.64 -8.13 -7.35
C GLY A 157 8.64 -8.91 -8.20
N ARG A 158 9.74 -8.24 -8.57
CA ARG A 158 10.77 -8.77 -9.48
C ARG A 158 12.15 -8.51 -8.90
N LEU A 159 12.43 -9.07 -7.74
CA LEU A 159 13.68 -8.84 -7.03
C LEU A 159 14.84 -9.63 -7.66
N ASN A 160 16.03 -9.04 -7.61
CA ASN A 160 17.24 -9.66 -8.14
C ASN A 160 18.04 -10.36 -7.03
N PRO A 161 18.84 -11.39 -7.38
CA PRO A 161 19.88 -11.88 -6.49
C PRO A 161 20.80 -10.72 -6.05
N GLY A 162 20.92 -10.50 -4.73
CA GLY A 162 21.69 -9.40 -4.15
C GLY A 162 20.88 -8.17 -3.75
N ASP A 163 19.59 -8.11 -4.07
CA ASP A 163 18.68 -7.16 -3.42
C ASP A 163 18.57 -7.47 -1.91
N PRO A 164 18.31 -6.46 -1.05
CA PRO A 164 18.24 -6.64 0.40
C PRO A 164 17.09 -7.54 0.84
N ILE A 165 16.11 -7.73 -0.04
CA ILE A 165 14.95 -8.60 0.13
C ILE A 165 14.89 -9.58 -1.05
N GLN A 166 14.15 -10.67 -0.90
CA GLN A 166 14.07 -11.75 -1.89
C GLN A 166 12.63 -12.07 -2.25
N ASP A 167 12.39 -12.50 -3.48
CA ASP A 167 11.04 -12.80 -3.94
C ASP A 167 10.40 -13.93 -3.11
N HIS A 168 9.12 -13.76 -2.81
CA HIS A 168 8.29 -14.81 -2.26
C HIS A 168 7.97 -15.84 -3.36
N PRO A 169 7.86 -17.16 -3.05
CA PRO A 169 7.58 -18.18 -4.06
C PRO A 169 6.22 -18.05 -4.78
N SER A 170 5.28 -17.30 -4.19
CA SER A 170 3.96 -17.03 -4.78
C SER A 170 4.03 -15.85 -5.74
N PRO A 171 3.55 -15.96 -6.99
CA PRO A 171 3.71 -14.93 -8.02
C PRO A 171 2.95 -13.62 -7.74
N GLU A 172 1.95 -13.63 -6.84
CA GLU A 172 1.20 -12.42 -6.46
C GLU A 172 1.86 -11.65 -5.29
N ILE A 173 2.90 -12.22 -4.69
CA ILE A 173 3.58 -11.68 -3.52
C ILE A 173 5.02 -11.39 -3.91
N GLY A 174 5.42 -10.12 -3.88
CA GLY A 174 6.80 -9.72 -4.10
C GLY A 174 7.66 -10.17 -2.94
N TYR A 175 7.45 -9.61 -1.75
CA TYR A 175 8.18 -10.00 -0.54
C TYR A 175 7.29 -9.84 0.69
N GLN A 176 7.57 -10.65 1.71
CA GLN A 176 6.95 -10.53 3.02
C GLN A 176 8.04 -10.68 4.10
N GLY A 177 8.32 -9.58 4.79
CA GLY A 177 9.11 -9.66 6.02
C GLY A 177 8.38 -10.42 7.12
N THR A 178 9.13 -11.18 7.93
CA THR A 178 8.58 -12.04 8.98
C THR A 178 9.09 -11.71 10.37
N ALA A 179 9.98 -10.73 10.51
CA ALA A 179 10.57 -10.34 11.77
C ALA A 179 9.96 -9.01 12.26
N PRO A 180 9.66 -8.84 13.56
CA PRO A 180 9.14 -7.57 14.06
C PRO A 180 10.08 -6.40 13.72
N SER A 181 9.52 -5.31 13.21
CA SER A 181 10.26 -4.14 12.69
C SER A 181 9.31 -3.05 12.20
N ASP A 182 9.85 -1.88 11.90
CA ASP A 182 9.16 -0.79 11.20
C ASP A 182 8.94 -1.25 9.75
N TYR A 183 7.69 -1.32 9.29
CA TYR A 183 7.29 -1.91 8.02
C TYR A 183 6.67 -0.90 7.07
N ARG A 184 6.90 -1.12 5.78
CA ARG A 184 6.12 -0.55 4.70
C ARG A 184 5.41 -1.63 3.92
N LEU A 185 4.18 -1.36 3.52
CA LEU A 185 3.34 -2.25 2.74
C LEU A 185 2.89 -1.56 1.46
N THR A 186 2.82 -2.33 0.38
CA THR A 186 2.21 -1.85 -0.87
C THR A 186 1.29 -2.89 -1.47
N GLU A 187 0.19 -2.39 -2.03
CA GLU A 187 -0.54 -3.07 -3.11
C GLU A 187 -0.28 -2.32 -4.41
N ALA A 188 0.63 -2.86 -5.22
CA ALA A 188 1.02 -2.27 -6.49
C ALA A 188 0.31 -2.96 -7.65
N HIS A 189 0.10 -2.21 -8.73
CA HIS A 189 -0.61 -2.63 -9.93
C HIS A 189 0.20 -2.27 -11.18
N GLY A 190 0.45 -3.25 -12.03
CA GLY A 190 1.16 -3.09 -13.29
C GLY A 190 1.30 -4.41 -14.06
N PRO A 191 2.12 -4.46 -15.12
CA PRO A 191 2.72 -3.29 -15.78
C PRO A 191 1.65 -2.47 -16.51
N LEU A 192 1.79 -1.15 -16.44
CA LEU A 192 0.98 -0.17 -17.14
C LEU A 192 1.77 0.48 -18.27
N ARG A 193 1.08 0.75 -19.38
CA ARG A 193 1.54 1.69 -20.39
C ARG A 193 0.77 3.01 -20.21
N LEU A 194 1.49 4.12 -20.15
CA LEU A 194 0.89 5.45 -19.96
C LEU A 194 1.59 6.47 -20.88
N ALA A 195 0.94 6.80 -22.00
CA ALA A 195 1.41 7.80 -22.96
C ALA A 195 1.12 9.23 -22.48
N PRO A 196 1.81 10.24 -23.03
CA PRO A 196 1.55 11.65 -22.72
C PRO A 196 0.08 12.04 -22.87
N GLY A 197 -0.49 12.63 -21.82
CA GLY A 197 -1.91 13.01 -21.71
C GLY A 197 -2.86 11.86 -21.33
N GLU A 198 -2.38 10.62 -21.24
CA GLU A 198 -3.19 9.51 -20.74
C GLU A 198 -3.29 9.55 -19.21
N ARG A 199 -4.40 8.98 -18.73
CA ARG A 199 -4.78 8.96 -17.32
C ARG A 199 -5.25 7.58 -16.92
N ILE A 200 -4.93 7.21 -15.68
CA ILE A 200 -5.43 6.02 -15.01
C ILE A 200 -6.00 6.39 -13.65
N THR A 201 -6.84 5.51 -13.12
CA THR A 201 -7.42 5.64 -11.79
C THR A 201 -7.10 4.42 -10.95
N LEU A 202 -6.83 4.63 -9.66
CA LEU A 202 -6.68 3.61 -8.64
C LEU A 202 -7.49 4.06 -7.43
N THR A 203 -8.38 3.22 -6.90
CA THR A 203 -9.07 3.49 -5.64
C THR A 203 -8.68 2.44 -4.61
N VAL A 204 -8.23 2.89 -3.45
CA VAL A 204 -7.92 2.04 -2.30
C VAL A 204 -8.81 2.37 -1.12
N ALA A 205 -8.94 1.42 -0.21
CA ALA A 205 -9.53 1.61 1.11
C ALA A 205 -8.47 1.30 2.17
N ILE A 206 -8.29 2.23 3.10
CA ILE A 206 -7.64 1.97 4.38
C ILE A 206 -8.74 1.58 5.35
N ILE A 207 -8.57 0.45 6.03
CA ILE A 207 -9.53 -0.08 6.98
C ILE A 207 -8.86 -0.34 8.32
N MET A 208 -9.59 -0.17 9.41
CA MET A 208 -9.07 -0.48 10.75
C MET A 208 -10.05 -1.40 11.48
N ALA A 209 -9.55 -2.25 12.36
CA ALA A 209 -10.40 -3.05 13.22
C ALA A 209 -9.66 -3.49 14.47
N GLU A 210 -10.37 -3.64 15.58
CA GLU A 210 -9.83 -4.29 16.77
C GLU A 210 -9.55 -5.78 16.50
N PRO A 211 -8.50 -6.36 17.12
CA PRO A 211 -8.28 -7.80 17.10
C PRO A 211 -9.43 -8.53 17.79
N VAL A 212 -9.76 -9.74 17.34
CA VAL A 212 -10.86 -10.52 17.93
C VAL A 212 -10.53 -10.91 19.38
N PRO A 213 -11.40 -10.58 20.36
CA PRO A 213 -11.15 -10.95 21.75
C PRO A 213 -11.04 -12.47 21.94
N GLY A 214 -10.02 -12.91 22.69
CA GLY A 214 -9.80 -14.32 23.03
C GLY A 214 -9.05 -15.14 21.97
N THR A 215 -8.63 -14.54 20.85
CA THR A 215 -7.80 -15.20 19.82
C THR A 215 -6.32 -14.88 19.94
N PHE A 216 -5.95 -13.96 20.84
CA PHE A 216 -4.58 -13.54 21.13
C PHE A 216 -4.41 -13.34 22.64
N THR A 217 -3.16 -13.23 23.08
CA THR A 217 -2.79 -12.90 24.46
C THR A 217 -1.87 -11.68 24.39
N PRO A 218 -2.23 -10.54 25.00
CA PRO A 218 -1.37 -9.35 25.04
C PRO A 218 0.04 -9.69 25.56
N GLY A 219 1.06 -9.19 24.88
CA GLY A 219 2.48 -9.46 25.18
C GLY A 219 2.99 -10.80 24.66
N VAL A 220 2.16 -11.57 23.93
CA VAL A 220 2.57 -12.81 23.25
C VAL A 220 2.53 -12.58 21.74
N VAL A 221 3.70 -12.74 21.11
CA VAL A 221 3.84 -12.55 19.66
C VAL A 221 2.94 -13.49 18.87
N VAL A 222 2.16 -12.92 17.94
CA VAL A 222 1.40 -13.64 16.92
C VAL A 222 2.16 -13.56 15.60
N PRO A 223 2.82 -14.65 15.14
CA PRO A 223 3.58 -14.61 13.90
C PRO A 223 2.66 -14.46 12.68
N PRO A 224 3.13 -13.81 11.59
CA PRO A 224 2.30 -13.55 10.43
C PRO A 224 2.05 -14.82 9.61
N GLY A 225 2.95 -15.81 9.69
CA GLY A 225 2.94 -17.03 8.89
C GLY A 225 3.09 -16.80 7.38
N ASP A 226 3.05 -17.89 6.61
CA ASP A 226 3.12 -17.86 5.14
C ASP A 226 1.74 -17.50 4.53
N PRO A 227 1.63 -16.41 3.75
CA PRO A 227 0.39 -15.87 3.19
C PRO A 227 -0.38 -16.83 2.29
N THR A 228 0.30 -17.86 1.77
CA THR A 228 -0.34 -18.93 0.99
C THR A 228 -1.10 -19.94 1.85
N GLN A 229 -0.91 -19.90 3.18
CA GLN A 229 -1.58 -20.78 4.14
C GLN A 229 -2.81 -20.07 4.72
N SER A 230 -4.00 -20.66 4.54
CA SER A 230 -5.26 -20.07 4.98
C SER A 230 -5.61 -20.35 6.46
N ASN A 231 -4.81 -21.14 7.17
CA ASN A 231 -5.06 -21.58 8.54
C ASN A 231 -4.15 -20.93 9.59
N ARG A 232 -3.53 -19.79 9.23
CA ARG A 232 -2.61 -19.07 10.11
C ARG A 232 -3.37 -18.42 11.27
N PRO A 233 -2.85 -18.47 12.51
CA PRO A 233 -3.51 -17.88 13.68
C PRO A 233 -3.87 -16.39 13.52
N ILE A 234 -3.00 -15.62 12.85
CA ILE A 234 -3.22 -14.18 12.62
C ILE A 234 -4.52 -13.89 11.86
N LEU A 235 -4.98 -14.79 10.99
CA LEU A 235 -6.23 -14.58 10.25
C LEU A 235 -7.45 -14.64 11.18
N THR A 236 -7.43 -15.50 12.20
CA THR A 236 -8.48 -15.53 13.23
C THR A 236 -8.45 -14.27 14.09
N VAL A 237 -7.26 -13.77 14.43
CA VAL A 237 -7.11 -12.50 15.17
C VAL A 237 -7.65 -11.33 14.36
N ALA A 238 -7.43 -11.35 13.04
CA ALA A 238 -7.86 -10.33 12.11
C ALA A 238 -9.30 -10.52 11.58
N ASP A 239 -10.12 -11.44 12.11
CA ASP A 239 -11.42 -11.77 11.51
C ASP A 239 -12.36 -10.56 11.40
N SER A 240 -12.31 -9.60 12.34
CA SER A 240 -13.05 -8.33 12.25
C SER A 240 -12.60 -7.49 11.04
N LEU A 241 -11.28 -7.36 10.83
CA LEU A 241 -10.68 -6.65 9.69
C LEU A 241 -11.04 -7.34 8.37
N ARG A 242 -11.00 -8.69 8.35
CA ARG A 242 -11.35 -9.51 7.18
C ARG A 242 -12.83 -9.37 6.82
N ALA A 243 -13.71 -9.37 7.82
CA ALA A 243 -15.14 -9.13 7.62
C ALA A 243 -15.39 -7.72 7.06
N LEU A 244 -14.63 -6.73 7.50
CA LEU A 244 -14.69 -5.37 6.98
C LEU A 244 -14.21 -5.30 5.53
N ALA A 245 -13.04 -5.90 5.22
CA ALA A 245 -12.48 -5.98 3.87
C ALA A 245 -13.45 -6.62 2.86
N ALA A 246 -14.14 -7.70 3.24
CA ALA A 246 -15.13 -8.36 2.39
C ALA A 246 -16.32 -7.45 2.00
N ARG A 247 -16.58 -6.39 2.78
CA ARG A 247 -17.67 -5.42 2.54
C ARG A 247 -17.20 -4.14 1.88
N VAL A 248 -15.89 -3.91 1.76
CA VAL A 248 -15.33 -2.71 1.11
C VAL A 248 -15.94 -2.45 -0.29
N PRO A 249 -16.13 -3.45 -1.17
CA PRO A 249 -16.80 -3.22 -2.46
C PRO A 249 -18.26 -2.76 -2.33
N GLU A 250 -19.00 -3.27 -1.34
CA GLU A 250 -20.39 -2.85 -1.04
C GLU A 250 -20.41 -1.37 -0.63
N PHE A 251 -19.51 -0.98 0.27
CA PHE A 251 -19.39 0.40 0.74
C PHE A 251 -18.99 1.34 -0.38
N TRP A 252 -18.00 0.96 -1.20
CA TRP A 252 -17.59 1.80 -2.32
C TRP A 252 -18.73 2.04 -3.30
N ASN A 253 -19.50 1.01 -3.65
CA ASN A 253 -20.67 1.17 -4.53
C ASN A 253 -21.74 2.11 -3.95
N ARG A 254 -21.81 2.26 -2.62
CA ARG A 254 -22.74 3.18 -1.95
C ARG A 254 -22.22 4.62 -1.93
N PHE A 255 -20.90 4.83 -1.80
CA PHE A 255 -20.29 6.13 -1.57
C PHE A 255 -19.55 6.71 -2.79
N ARG A 256 -19.45 5.95 -3.88
CA ARG A 256 -18.86 6.43 -5.13
C ARG A 256 -19.61 7.68 -5.62
N PRO A 257 -18.89 8.77 -5.93
CA PRO A 257 -19.48 10.00 -6.47
C PRO A 257 -20.12 9.84 -7.84
#